data_AF-A0A8J3ZHW4-F1
#
_entry.id   AF-A0A8J3ZHW4-F1
#
_cell.length_a   1.000
_cell.length_b   1.000
_cell.length_c   1.000
_cell.angle_alpha   90.00
_cell.angle_beta   90.00
_cell.angle_gamma   90.00
#
_symmetry.space_group_name_H-M   'P 1'
#
loop_
_entity.id
_entity.type
_entity.pdbx_description
1 polymer ?
#
loop_
_entity_poly.entity_id
_entity_poly.type
_entity_poly.pdbx_seq_one_letter_code
_entity_poly.pdbx_strand_id
1 'polypeptide(L)'
;MLTVADIVANLGFVLAIDHCARGCLHCPAFGDRTPVQRAPLADLARRVASVAAARRSLTPHDAPTVDHPIDRPVGTRVGRLIDRRVVHCWRISDPLDYATRLPSGGVATCVDVARLWREHLGQGLYVVTNGSEGAPAAGRALADLVAAPDLVSQMKLTVTHADRSWDSPRYVADMARDVAVLAPLWDLRATRAEDENGRRFRINVKTTAARRAEVRTLVVAVLVRAGLSRSAAQAACDDGSMVRFKPIYDLGNATGAPSPVDGAVNIGTGGQRYKPTTTTRKRIQYGIRPDGRLFVVDMFAFTEHDLGTPDTPVFWPTEADLDMVLSTDPTAGQTAGLPVGPATDPHADPEAYAHA
;
A
#
# COMPACT_ATOMS: atom_id res chain seq x y z
N MET A 1 -24.90 9.29 -3.65
CA MET A 1 -24.11 10.50 -3.37
C MET A 1 -23.06 10.12 -2.34
N LEU A 2 -21.78 10.34 -2.62
CA LEU A 2 -20.69 9.93 -1.74
C LEU A 2 -20.38 11.07 -0.76
N THR A 3 -20.38 10.78 0.55
CA THR A 3 -20.06 11.79 1.57
C THR A 3 -18.58 11.72 1.98
N VAL A 4 -18.06 12.80 2.59
CA VAL A 4 -16.73 12.79 3.21
C VAL A 4 -16.64 11.70 4.28
N ALA A 5 -17.70 11.49 5.06
CA ALA A 5 -17.77 10.43 6.06
C ALA A 5 -17.62 9.03 5.44
N ASP A 6 -18.27 8.78 4.30
CA ASP A 6 -18.12 7.51 3.57
C ASP A 6 -16.70 7.30 3.08
N ILE A 7 -16.07 8.35 2.53
CA ILE A 7 -14.68 8.29 2.07
C ILE A 7 -13.76 7.98 3.24
N VAL A 8 -13.83 8.74 4.33
CA VAL A 8 -12.98 8.57 5.51
C VAL A 8 -13.14 7.17 6.12
N ALA A 9 -14.38 6.68 6.24
CA ALA A 9 -14.67 5.37 6.80
C ALA A 9 -14.14 4.21 5.94
N ASN A 10 -13.87 4.46 4.67
CA ASN A 10 -13.40 3.49 3.70
C ASN A 10 -12.03 3.84 3.09
N LEU A 11 -11.34 4.85 3.64
CA LEU A 11 -10.07 5.32 3.13
C LEU A 11 -8.97 4.29 3.40
N GLY A 12 -8.41 3.74 2.33
CA GLY A 12 -7.29 2.79 2.37
C GLY A 12 -5.98 3.42 1.93
N PHE A 13 -6.01 4.54 1.19
CA PHE A 13 -4.83 5.06 0.51
C PHE A 13 -4.75 6.59 0.57
N VAL A 14 -3.55 7.12 0.83
CA VAL A 14 -3.18 8.50 0.55
C VAL A 14 -1.84 8.43 -0.16
N LEU A 15 -1.84 8.50 -1.49
CA LEU A 15 -0.67 8.20 -2.30
C LEU A 15 0.37 9.31 -2.20
N ALA A 16 1.52 8.98 -1.63
CA ALA A 16 2.72 9.82 -1.71
C ALA A 16 3.36 9.72 -3.10
N ILE A 17 3.25 8.54 -3.70
CA ILE A 17 3.78 8.17 -5.00
C ILE A 17 2.72 7.34 -5.75
N ASP A 18 2.60 7.58 -7.05
CA ASP A 18 1.75 6.81 -7.95
C ASP A 18 2.51 6.45 -9.23
N HIS A 19 2.08 5.36 -9.87
CA HIS A 19 2.81 4.64 -10.91
C HIS A 19 4.18 4.13 -10.46
N CYS A 20 4.82 3.29 -11.26
CA CYS A 20 6.09 2.66 -10.91
C CYS A 20 6.99 2.60 -12.14
N ALA A 21 8.24 3.06 -12.00
CA ALA A 21 9.21 3.02 -13.10
C ALA A 21 9.85 1.63 -13.29
N ARG A 22 9.66 0.70 -12.34
CA ARG A 22 10.38 -0.59 -12.32
C ARG A 22 9.91 -1.57 -13.38
N GLY A 23 8.67 -1.43 -13.89
CA GLY A 23 8.17 -2.23 -15.03
C GLY A 23 8.23 -3.74 -14.81
N CYS A 24 7.97 -4.21 -13.59
CA CYS A 24 8.02 -5.63 -13.23
C CYS A 24 6.97 -6.45 -14.00
N LEU A 25 7.36 -7.59 -14.59
CA LEU A 25 6.45 -8.44 -15.40
C LEU A 25 5.22 -8.94 -14.61
N HIS A 26 5.38 -9.12 -13.30
CA HIS A 26 4.34 -9.63 -12.42
C HIS A 26 3.37 -8.54 -11.91
N CYS A 27 3.53 -7.29 -12.36
CA CYS A 27 2.83 -6.13 -11.86
C CYS A 27 1.62 -5.78 -12.75
N PRO A 28 0.46 -5.39 -12.19
CA PRO A 28 -0.67 -4.90 -12.99
C PRO A 28 -0.34 -3.63 -13.81
N ALA A 29 0.63 -2.82 -13.37
CA ALA A 29 1.13 -1.69 -14.14
C ALA A 29 2.17 -2.08 -15.20
N PHE A 30 2.41 -3.38 -15.45
CA PHE A 30 3.34 -3.77 -16.50
C PHE A 30 2.89 -3.20 -17.85
N GLY A 31 3.82 -2.57 -18.56
CA GLY A 31 3.55 -1.88 -19.83
C GLY A 31 3.03 -0.45 -19.68
N ASP A 32 2.65 -0.01 -18.47
CA ASP A 32 2.30 1.39 -18.21
C ASP A 32 3.53 2.28 -18.39
N ARG A 33 3.37 3.34 -19.18
CA ARG A 33 4.42 4.34 -19.45
C ARG A 33 4.13 5.67 -18.78
N THR A 34 3.08 5.74 -17.97
CA THR A 34 2.73 6.94 -17.23
C THR A 34 3.91 7.32 -16.31
N PRO A 35 4.37 8.58 -16.35
CA PRO A 35 5.44 9.03 -15.49
C PRO A 35 5.09 8.83 -14.01
N VAL A 36 6.09 8.46 -13.21
CA VAL A 36 5.92 8.36 -11.76
C VAL A 36 5.52 9.73 -11.19
N GLN A 37 4.34 9.77 -10.58
CA GLN A 37 3.82 10.96 -9.93
C GLN A 37 4.21 10.95 -8.45
N ARG A 38 4.57 12.10 -7.90
CA ARG A 38 4.96 12.25 -6.50
C ARG A 38 4.31 13.49 -5.93
N ALA A 39 3.71 13.36 -4.75
CA ALA A 39 3.17 14.51 -4.05
C ALA A 39 4.36 15.32 -3.48
N PRO A 40 4.42 16.65 -3.68
CA PRO A 40 5.32 17.50 -2.91
C PRO A 40 5.11 17.25 -1.40
N LEU A 41 6.19 17.21 -0.62
CA LEU A 41 6.11 16.80 0.79
C LEU A 41 5.15 17.70 1.60
N ALA A 42 5.17 19.01 1.34
CA ALA A 42 4.28 19.97 2.00
C ALA A 42 2.80 19.70 1.69
N ASP A 43 2.48 19.33 0.44
CA ASP A 43 1.11 19.04 0.02
C ASP A 43 0.63 17.73 0.61
N LEU A 44 1.51 16.73 0.64
CA LEU A 44 1.28 15.46 1.31
C LEU A 44 1.03 15.67 2.81
N ALA A 45 1.84 16.49 3.48
CA ALA A 45 1.67 16.81 4.91
C ALA A 45 0.29 17.41 5.19
N ARG A 46 -0.10 18.48 4.46
CA ARG A 46 -1.43 19.10 4.60
C ARG A 46 -2.55 18.09 4.38
N ARG A 47 -2.44 17.25 3.35
CA ARG A 47 -3.45 16.24 3.04
C ARG A 47 -3.57 15.19 4.15
N VAL A 48 -2.45 14.63 4.62
CA VAL A 48 -2.47 13.62 5.69
C VAL A 48 -3.01 14.22 7.00
N ALA A 49 -2.64 15.46 7.32
CA ALA A 49 -3.19 16.19 8.46
C ALA A 49 -4.72 16.38 8.35
N SER A 50 -5.22 16.78 7.18
CA SER A 50 -6.66 16.96 6.94
C SER A 50 -7.45 15.63 7.04
N VAL A 51 -6.88 14.53 6.55
CA VAL A 51 -7.44 13.18 6.71
C VAL A 51 -7.49 12.80 8.18
N ALA A 52 -6.43 13.09 8.94
CA ALA A 52 -6.38 12.82 10.37
C ALA A 52 -7.43 13.63 11.14
N ALA A 53 -7.60 14.91 10.81
CA ALA A 53 -8.63 15.77 11.39
C ALA A 53 -10.04 15.21 11.11
N ALA A 54 -10.34 14.89 9.84
CA ALA A 54 -11.63 14.31 9.47
C ALA A 54 -11.89 12.97 10.18
N ARG A 55 -10.88 12.11 10.33
CA ARG A 55 -10.99 10.87 11.11
C ARG A 55 -11.34 11.13 12.58
N ARG A 56 -10.69 12.11 13.21
CA ARG A 56 -10.97 12.47 14.61
C ARG A 56 -12.39 13.00 14.77
N SER A 57 -12.83 13.92 13.90
CA SER A 57 -14.19 14.50 13.96
C SER A 57 -15.30 13.46 13.74
N LEU A 58 -15.02 12.40 12.99
CA LEU A 58 -15.98 11.32 12.72
C LEU A 58 -15.89 10.16 13.73
N THR A 59 -14.93 10.18 14.65
CA THR A 59 -14.81 9.18 15.72
C THR A 59 -15.51 9.73 16.97
N PRO A 60 -16.52 9.05 17.54
CA PRO A 60 -17.25 9.56 18.71
C PRO A 60 -16.32 9.94 19.87
N HIS A 61 -16.52 11.12 20.44
CA HIS A 61 -15.68 11.72 21.50
C HIS A 61 -15.66 10.95 22.83
N ASP A 62 -16.55 9.97 23.04
CA ASP A 62 -16.62 9.18 24.28
C ASP A 62 -15.71 7.93 24.31
N ALA A 63 -14.78 7.80 23.36
CA ALA A 63 -13.74 6.77 23.44
C ALA A 63 -12.64 7.24 24.44
N PRO A 64 -12.42 6.55 25.57
CA PRO A 64 -11.48 7.00 26.59
C PRO A 64 -10.07 7.19 26.01
N THR A 65 -9.52 8.39 26.18
CA THR A 65 -8.11 8.70 25.93
C THR A 65 -7.27 8.00 27.01
N VAL A 66 -6.75 6.83 26.68
CA VAL A 66 -5.70 6.18 27.48
C VAL A 66 -4.39 6.27 26.69
N ASP A 67 -3.35 6.78 27.35
CA ASP A 67 -2.01 7.09 26.82
C ASP A 67 -1.16 5.85 26.45
N HIS A 68 -1.79 4.73 26.07
CA HIS A 68 -1.09 3.55 25.57
C HIS A 68 -1.47 3.23 24.11
N PRO A 69 -0.50 3.01 23.20
CA PRO A 69 -0.76 2.84 21.77
C PRO A 69 -1.55 1.57 21.36
N ILE A 70 -1.97 0.73 22.30
CA ILE A 70 -2.49 -0.63 22.01
C ILE A 70 -3.81 -0.94 22.76
N ASP A 71 -4.11 -0.27 23.89
CA ASP A 71 -5.22 -0.65 24.77
C ASP A 71 -6.35 0.40 24.80
N ARG A 72 -7.03 0.59 23.66
CA ARG A 72 -8.26 1.39 23.59
C ARG A 72 -9.50 0.59 24.03
N PRO A 73 -10.37 1.12 24.91
CA PRO A 73 -11.69 0.56 25.17
C PRO A 73 -12.60 0.78 23.94
N VAL A 74 -12.84 -0.29 23.20
CA VAL A 74 -14.15 -0.83 22.79
C VAL A 74 -15.29 0.22 22.56
N GLY A 75 -15.07 1.28 21.78
CA GLY A 75 -16.12 2.21 21.31
C GLY A 75 -17.13 1.58 20.32
N THR A 76 -18.09 2.34 19.78
CA THR A 76 -19.08 1.81 18.81
C THR A 76 -18.43 1.13 17.59
N ARG A 77 -19.10 0.13 17.00
CA ARG A 77 -18.52 -0.78 15.98
C ARG A 77 -17.93 -0.04 14.76
N VAL A 78 -18.50 1.12 14.39
CA VAL A 78 -18.07 1.95 13.25
C VAL A 78 -16.80 2.75 13.57
N GLY A 79 -16.73 3.45 14.71
CA GLY A 79 -15.53 4.17 15.13
C GLY A 79 -14.31 3.25 15.30
N ARG A 80 -14.52 2.04 15.83
CA ARG A 80 -13.47 0.99 15.92
C ARG A 80 -12.87 0.58 14.58
N LEU A 81 -13.66 0.61 13.51
CA LEU A 81 -13.25 0.20 12.17
C LEU A 81 -12.43 1.27 11.44
N ILE A 82 -12.67 2.56 11.72
CA ILE A 82 -11.95 3.68 11.11
C ILE A 82 -10.54 3.79 11.69
N ASP A 83 -10.44 3.67 13.01
CA ASP A 83 -9.22 3.94 13.78
C ASP A 83 -8.13 2.86 13.62
N ARG A 84 -8.55 1.61 13.36
CA ARG A 84 -7.61 0.48 13.20
C ARG A 84 -7.12 0.28 11.76
N ARG A 85 -7.69 0.97 10.77
CA ARG A 85 -7.33 0.73 9.37
C ARG A 85 -6.05 1.46 8.99
N VAL A 86 -5.12 0.68 8.47
CA VAL A 86 -3.85 1.20 7.96
C VAL A 86 -4.12 1.97 6.67
N VAL A 87 -3.71 3.23 6.64
CA VAL A 87 -3.66 4.01 5.40
C VAL A 87 -2.34 3.75 4.71
N HIS A 88 -2.39 3.28 3.47
CA HIS A 88 -1.22 3.01 2.65
C HIS A 88 -0.77 4.27 1.91
N CYS A 89 0.55 4.45 1.71
CA CYS A 89 1.09 5.58 0.93
C CYS A 89 1.31 5.26 -0.56
N TRP A 90 0.94 4.06 -0.99
CA TRP A 90 1.24 3.47 -2.29
C TRP A 90 0.20 2.40 -2.64
N ARG A 91 0.06 2.07 -3.93
CA ARG A 91 -0.76 0.94 -4.41
C ARG A 91 0.00 0.06 -5.40
N ILE A 92 0.47 0.59 -6.53
CA ILE A 92 1.30 -0.13 -7.52
C ILE A 92 2.77 0.35 -7.52
N SER A 93 3.05 1.44 -6.81
CA SER A 93 4.37 2.05 -6.69
C SER A 93 5.23 1.40 -5.61
N ASP A 94 6.54 1.64 -5.69
CA ASP A 94 7.47 1.36 -4.60
C ASP A 94 7.69 2.63 -3.75
N PRO A 95 7.36 2.63 -2.44
CA PRO A 95 7.58 3.78 -1.57
C PRO A 95 9.02 4.27 -1.52
N LEU A 96 10.01 3.39 -1.74
CA LEU A 96 11.42 3.79 -1.75
C LEU A 96 11.77 4.68 -2.95
N ASP A 97 10.94 4.71 -3.99
CA ASP A 97 11.12 5.56 -5.16
C ASP A 97 10.57 6.99 -4.92
N TYR A 98 10.01 7.26 -3.74
CA TYR A 98 9.63 8.60 -3.33
C TYR A 98 10.87 9.46 -3.10
N ALA A 99 11.01 10.47 -3.94
CA ALA A 99 12.04 11.50 -3.86
C ALA A 99 11.43 12.82 -4.34
N THR A 100 11.36 13.82 -3.48
CA THR A 100 10.89 15.17 -3.84
C THR A 100 11.85 16.24 -3.34
N ARG A 101 12.07 17.28 -4.14
CA ARG A 101 12.97 18.37 -3.76
C ARG A 101 12.31 19.26 -2.72
N LEU A 102 13.05 19.63 -1.69
CA LEU A 102 12.58 20.57 -0.68
C LEU A 102 12.91 22.02 -1.05
N PRO A 103 12.06 23.00 -0.70
CA PRO A 103 12.35 24.42 -0.92
C PRO A 103 13.65 24.89 -0.25
N SER A 104 13.99 24.33 0.91
CA SER A 104 15.22 24.60 1.67
C SER A 104 16.49 24.04 1.02
N GLY A 105 16.38 23.35 -0.11
CA GLY A 105 17.41 22.47 -0.62
C GLY A 105 17.32 21.06 0.01
N GLY A 106 17.86 20.06 -0.70
CA GLY A 106 17.79 18.66 -0.31
C GLY A 106 16.63 17.88 -0.97
N VAL A 107 16.50 16.62 -0.57
CA VAL A 107 15.51 15.68 -1.12
C VAL A 107 14.82 14.97 0.04
N ALA A 108 13.50 15.10 0.11
CA ALA A 108 12.68 14.29 0.99
C ALA A 108 12.47 12.89 0.41
N THR A 109 12.44 11.88 1.28
CA THR A 109 12.44 10.45 0.93
C THR A 109 11.28 9.72 1.61
N CYS A 110 11.22 8.39 1.43
CA CYS A 110 10.26 7.52 2.14
C CYS A 110 10.30 7.68 3.66
N VAL A 111 11.46 8.05 4.23
CA VAL A 111 11.59 8.33 5.67
C VAL A 111 10.70 9.51 6.09
N ASP A 112 10.65 10.56 5.29
CA ASP A 112 9.85 11.75 5.58
C ASP A 112 8.35 11.45 5.44
N VAL A 113 7.98 10.63 4.46
CA VAL A 113 6.61 10.08 4.35
C VAL A 113 6.25 9.29 5.61
N ALA A 114 7.16 8.45 6.11
CA ALA A 114 6.93 7.67 7.31
C ALA A 114 6.76 8.54 8.58
N ARG A 115 7.50 9.65 8.67
CA ARG A 115 7.32 10.67 9.72
C ARG A 115 5.94 11.30 9.67
N LEU A 116 5.48 11.74 8.50
CA LEU A 116 4.12 12.31 8.34
C LEU A 116 3.02 11.32 8.76
N TRP A 117 3.20 10.03 8.42
CA TRP A 117 2.29 8.97 8.82
C TRP A 117 2.23 8.81 10.34
N ARG A 118 3.41 8.79 10.98
CA ARG A 118 3.50 8.65 12.43
C ARG A 118 2.93 9.88 13.14
N GLU A 119 3.25 11.07 12.67
CA GLU A 119 2.84 12.35 13.25
C GLU A 119 1.33 12.56 13.17
N HIS A 120 0.74 12.45 11.97
CA HIS A 120 -0.65 12.84 11.77
C HIS A 120 -1.63 11.69 11.97
N LEU A 121 -1.26 10.47 11.56
CA LEU A 121 -2.15 9.31 11.63
C LEU A 121 -1.86 8.39 12.82
N GLY A 122 -0.81 8.67 13.61
CA GLY A 122 -0.41 7.84 14.75
C GLY A 122 0.08 6.44 14.38
N GLN A 123 0.25 6.16 13.08
CA GLN A 123 0.58 4.83 12.57
C GLN A 123 2.00 4.79 12.00
N GLY A 124 2.68 3.66 12.18
CA GLY A 124 3.88 3.38 11.39
C GLY A 124 3.53 3.13 9.92
N LEU A 125 4.41 3.49 9.01
CA LEU A 125 4.23 3.28 7.57
C LEU A 125 4.32 1.80 7.21
N TYR A 126 3.35 1.30 6.44
CA TYR A 126 3.42 -0.03 5.85
C TYR A 126 4.13 0.02 4.50
N VAL A 127 5.31 -0.58 4.43
CA VAL A 127 6.18 -0.55 3.24
C VAL A 127 6.18 -1.93 2.57
N VAL A 128 5.89 -1.97 1.27
CA VAL A 128 6.22 -3.12 0.43
C VAL A 128 7.10 -2.60 -0.69
N THR A 129 8.25 -3.21 -0.86
CA THR A 129 9.29 -2.74 -1.76
C THR A 129 9.94 -3.92 -2.47
N ASN A 130 10.50 -3.71 -3.66
CA ASN A 130 11.39 -4.65 -4.32
C ASN A 130 12.85 -4.44 -3.89
N GLY A 131 13.08 -3.60 -2.87
CA GLY A 131 14.40 -3.25 -2.33
C GLY A 131 15.02 -2.03 -2.98
N SER A 132 16.26 -1.75 -2.62
CA SER A 132 17.01 -0.58 -3.09
C SER A 132 17.48 -0.72 -4.53
N GLU A 133 17.58 -1.96 -5.05
CA GLU A 133 18.18 -2.26 -6.36
C GLU A 133 19.59 -1.64 -6.52
N GLY A 134 20.31 -1.50 -5.40
CA GLY A 134 21.62 -0.87 -5.34
C GLY A 134 21.62 0.65 -5.41
N ALA A 135 20.46 1.31 -5.47
CA ALA A 135 20.34 2.76 -5.45
C ALA A 135 20.75 3.30 -4.06
N PRO A 136 21.81 4.15 -3.96
CA PRO A 136 22.31 4.60 -2.66
C PRO A 136 21.28 5.36 -1.81
N ALA A 137 20.40 6.12 -2.45
CA ALA A 137 19.35 6.86 -1.73
C ALA A 137 18.31 5.93 -1.09
N ALA A 138 17.87 4.90 -1.82
CA ALA A 138 16.94 3.90 -1.30
C ALA A 138 17.59 3.06 -0.20
N GLY A 139 18.87 2.67 -0.38
CA GLY A 139 19.63 1.96 0.66
C GLY A 139 19.77 2.76 1.96
N ARG A 140 20.03 4.08 1.87
CA ARG A 140 20.03 4.97 3.04
C ARG A 140 18.65 5.07 3.69
N ALA A 141 17.59 5.24 2.90
CA ALA A 141 16.23 5.30 3.42
C ALA A 141 15.84 4.00 4.16
N LEU A 142 16.26 2.84 3.67
CA LEU A 142 16.07 1.56 4.39
C LEU A 142 16.77 1.56 5.74
N ALA A 143 18.04 1.97 5.78
CA ALA A 143 18.81 2.04 7.03
C ALA A 143 18.18 3.02 8.04
N ASP A 144 17.74 4.19 7.59
CA ASP A 144 17.08 5.20 8.42
C ASP A 144 15.74 4.70 8.98
N LEU A 145 14.95 3.99 8.17
CA LEU A 145 13.70 3.36 8.61
C LEU A 145 13.93 2.24 9.64
N VAL A 146 15.04 1.49 9.53
CA VAL A 146 15.42 0.47 10.52
C VAL A 146 15.90 1.11 11.83
N ALA A 147 16.66 2.20 11.74
CA ALA A 147 17.15 2.94 12.91
C ALA A 147 16.00 3.62 13.69
N ALA A 148 14.87 3.89 13.04
CA ALA A 148 13.66 4.42 13.66
C ALA A 148 12.47 3.46 13.47
N PRO A 149 12.46 2.29 14.15
CA PRO A 149 11.50 1.21 13.89
C PRO A 149 10.04 1.59 14.16
N ASP A 150 9.80 2.63 14.97
CA ASP A 150 8.46 3.20 15.18
C ASP A 150 7.91 3.90 13.93
N LEU A 151 8.75 4.30 12.97
CA LEU A 151 8.25 4.90 11.74
C LEU A 151 7.63 3.89 10.78
N VAL A 152 7.87 2.59 10.96
CA VAL A 152 7.42 1.53 10.05
C VAL A 152 6.44 0.64 10.79
N SER A 153 5.23 0.37 10.31
CA SER A 153 4.34 -0.61 10.98
C SER A 153 4.64 -2.05 10.59
N GLN A 154 5.07 -2.25 9.35
CA GLN A 154 5.61 -3.50 8.81
C GLN A 154 6.28 -3.21 7.46
N MET A 155 7.39 -3.89 7.17
CA MET A 155 8.10 -3.84 5.91
C MET A 155 8.10 -5.22 5.23
N LYS A 156 7.88 -5.23 3.92
CA LYS A 156 8.01 -6.43 3.10
C LYS A 156 8.92 -6.20 1.92
N LEU A 157 10.03 -6.92 1.90
CA LEU A 157 10.91 -7.00 0.74
C LEU A 157 10.36 -8.07 -0.21
N THR A 158 10.17 -7.73 -1.47
CA THR A 158 9.60 -8.62 -2.48
C THR A 158 10.69 -9.11 -3.42
N VAL A 159 10.80 -10.44 -3.53
CA VAL A 159 11.66 -11.12 -4.51
C VAL A 159 10.76 -11.79 -5.53
N THR A 160 10.97 -11.53 -6.81
CA THR A 160 10.21 -12.15 -7.89
C THR A 160 11.12 -12.57 -9.03
N HIS A 161 11.06 -13.84 -9.41
CA HIS A 161 11.89 -14.38 -10.50
C HIS A 161 11.48 -13.94 -11.92
N ALA A 162 10.35 -13.24 -12.03
CA ALA A 162 9.89 -12.63 -13.26
C ALA A 162 10.49 -11.24 -13.49
N ASP A 163 11.21 -10.69 -12.51
CA ASP A 163 11.84 -9.39 -12.68
C ASP A 163 13.14 -9.54 -13.50
N ARG A 164 13.51 -8.51 -14.26
CA ARG A 164 14.72 -8.56 -15.09
C ARG A 164 15.94 -8.79 -14.19
N SER A 165 16.86 -9.65 -14.62
CA SER A 165 18.14 -9.90 -13.94
C SER A 165 18.04 -10.40 -12.48
N TRP A 166 16.90 -10.99 -12.10
CA TRP A 166 16.63 -11.51 -10.74
C TRP A 166 17.65 -12.56 -10.25
N ASP A 167 18.35 -13.23 -11.16
CA ASP A 167 19.39 -14.24 -10.89
C ASP A 167 20.81 -13.69 -11.07
N SER A 168 20.95 -12.42 -11.44
CA SER A 168 22.26 -11.82 -11.65
C SER A 168 23.05 -11.72 -10.33
N PRO A 169 24.39 -11.84 -10.38
CA PRO A 169 25.23 -11.67 -9.19
C PRO A 169 25.04 -10.31 -8.51
N ARG A 170 24.71 -9.27 -9.29
CA ARG A 170 24.40 -7.93 -8.80
C ARG A 170 23.08 -7.92 -8.03
N TYR A 171 22.01 -8.45 -8.58
CA TYR A 171 20.71 -8.54 -7.90
C TYR A 171 20.84 -9.26 -6.56
N VAL A 172 21.52 -10.42 -6.54
CA VAL A 172 21.76 -11.19 -5.30
C VAL A 172 22.55 -10.36 -4.29
N ALA A 173 23.56 -9.59 -4.72
CA ALA A 173 24.34 -8.73 -3.84
C ALA A 173 23.51 -7.57 -3.26
N ASP A 174 22.71 -6.91 -4.09
CA ASP A 174 21.86 -5.79 -3.68
C ASP A 174 20.76 -6.26 -2.72
N MET A 175 20.08 -7.38 -3.03
CA MET A 175 19.12 -8.00 -2.11
C MET A 175 19.76 -8.45 -0.79
N ALA A 176 20.96 -9.02 -0.83
CA ALA A 176 21.66 -9.43 0.39
C ALA A 176 21.99 -8.22 1.28
N ARG A 177 22.40 -7.09 0.69
CA ARG A 177 22.62 -5.84 1.42
C ARG A 177 21.33 -5.34 2.07
N ASP A 178 20.23 -5.31 1.32
CA ASP A 178 18.93 -4.87 1.85
C ASP A 178 18.44 -5.78 2.98
N VAL A 179 18.57 -7.11 2.83
CA VAL A 179 18.22 -8.06 3.88
C VAL A 179 19.07 -7.85 5.13
N ALA A 180 20.39 -7.65 4.99
CA ALA A 180 21.26 -7.42 6.13
C ALA A 180 20.87 -6.15 6.90
N VAL A 181 20.52 -5.08 6.18
CA VAL A 181 20.01 -3.84 6.78
C VAL A 181 18.68 -4.08 7.50
N LEU A 182 17.77 -4.84 6.91
CA LEU A 182 16.40 -5.06 7.43
C LEU A 182 16.30 -6.15 8.50
N ALA A 183 17.29 -7.02 8.63
CA ALA A 183 17.29 -8.15 9.54
C ALA A 183 16.94 -7.80 11.01
N PRO A 184 17.39 -6.67 11.59
CA PRO A 184 17.02 -6.29 12.97
C PRO A 184 15.50 -6.16 13.19
N LEU A 185 14.73 -5.88 12.13
CA LEU A 185 13.27 -5.80 12.21
C LEU A 185 12.60 -7.18 12.27
N TRP A 186 13.30 -8.30 12.09
CA TRP A 186 12.69 -9.62 12.29
C TRP A 186 12.31 -9.88 13.75
N ASP A 187 13.06 -9.30 14.69
CA ASP A 187 12.87 -9.52 16.13
C ASP A 187 11.78 -8.64 16.73
N LEU A 188 11.26 -7.68 15.95
CA LEU A 188 10.16 -6.81 16.35
C LEU A 188 8.82 -7.36 15.84
N ARG A 189 7.78 -7.23 16.65
CA ARG A 189 6.39 -7.49 16.21
C ARG A 189 5.92 -6.38 15.27
N ALA A 190 5.06 -6.71 14.31
CA ALA A 190 4.38 -5.70 13.50
C ALA A 190 3.41 -4.90 14.38
N THR A 191 3.29 -3.59 14.14
CA THR A 191 2.20 -2.76 14.72
C THR A 191 1.07 -2.54 13.71
N ARG A 192 1.08 -3.31 12.62
CA ARG A 192 0.08 -3.24 11.57
C ARG A 192 -1.18 -3.99 12.04
N ALA A 193 -2.30 -3.28 12.16
CA ALA A 193 -3.54 -3.86 12.69
C ALA A 193 -4.05 -5.09 11.89
N GLU A 194 -3.81 -5.16 10.58
CA GLU A 194 -4.23 -6.35 9.81
C GLU A 194 -3.18 -7.48 9.80
N ASP A 195 -2.13 -7.40 10.64
CA ASP A 195 -1.11 -8.44 10.84
C ASP A 195 -0.46 -8.32 12.25
N GLU A 196 -1.27 -8.18 13.30
CA GLU A 196 -0.81 -7.92 14.69
C GLU A 196 0.13 -9.01 15.25
N ASN A 197 0.00 -10.24 14.75
CA ASN A 197 0.85 -11.38 15.14
C ASN A 197 2.06 -11.57 14.22
N GLY A 198 2.21 -10.71 13.20
CA GLY A 198 3.30 -10.77 12.24
C GLY A 198 4.60 -10.18 12.78
N ARG A 199 5.70 -10.43 12.06
CA ARG A 199 6.97 -9.73 12.26
C ARG A 199 6.96 -8.36 11.58
N ARG A 200 7.74 -7.42 12.10
CA ARG A 200 7.95 -6.08 11.54
C ARG A 200 8.61 -6.16 10.17
N PHE A 201 9.44 -7.16 9.90
CA PHE A 201 9.99 -7.45 8.58
C PHE A 201 9.64 -8.86 8.09
N ARG A 202 9.37 -9.00 6.79
CA ARG A 202 9.20 -10.29 6.11
C ARG A 202 9.65 -10.21 4.66
N ILE A 203 10.28 -11.25 4.14
CA ILE A 203 10.54 -11.42 2.71
C ILE A 203 9.32 -12.09 2.07
N ASN A 204 8.70 -11.46 1.08
CA ASN A 204 7.70 -12.09 0.24
C ASN A 204 8.38 -12.58 -1.05
N VAL A 205 8.31 -13.87 -1.31
CA VAL A 205 8.85 -14.46 -2.52
C VAL A 205 7.68 -14.80 -3.44
N LYS A 206 7.55 -14.11 -4.57
CA LYS A 206 6.53 -14.41 -5.58
C LYS A 206 7.12 -15.37 -6.61
N THR A 207 6.49 -16.53 -6.76
CA THR A 207 6.97 -17.59 -7.65
C THR A 207 5.82 -18.35 -8.29
N THR A 208 6.10 -19.01 -9.40
CA THR A 208 5.22 -20.02 -10.00
C THR A 208 5.54 -21.37 -9.39
N ALA A 209 4.66 -22.36 -9.57
CA ALA A 209 4.87 -23.71 -9.05
C ALA A 209 6.14 -24.35 -9.63
N ALA A 210 6.35 -24.22 -10.94
CA ALA A 210 7.49 -24.78 -11.67
C ALA A 210 8.84 -24.21 -11.21
N ARG A 211 8.88 -22.94 -10.80
CA ARG A 211 10.12 -22.23 -10.46
C ARG A 211 10.41 -22.19 -8.96
N ARG A 212 9.49 -22.67 -8.11
CA ARG A 212 9.56 -22.52 -6.65
C ARG A 212 10.87 -23.03 -6.03
N ALA A 213 11.35 -24.20 -6.45
CA ALA A 213 12.58 -24.80 -5.92
C ALA A 213 13.83 -23.98 -6.28
N GLU A 214 13.92 -23.51 -7.51
CA GLU A 214 15.01 -22.66 -8.01
C GLU A 214 15.04 -21.31 -7.26
N VAL A 215 13.89 -20.65 -7.15
CA VAL A 215 13.78 -19.37 -6.44
C VAL A 215 14.12 -19.54 -4.95
N ARG A 216 13.74 -20.66 -4.33
CA ARG A 216 14.13 -20.96 -2.96
C ARG A 216 15.65 -21.07 -2.81
N THR A 217 16.34 -21.74 -3.73
CA THR A 217 17.81 -21.81 -3.73
C THR A 217 18.44 -20.41 -3.81
N LEU A 218 17.92 -19.54 -4.67
CA LEU A 218 18.38 -18.15 -4.75
C LEU A 218 18.15 -17.37 -3.45
N VAL A 219 16.97 -17.49 -2.84
CA VAL A 219 16.66 -16.81 -1.57
C VAL A 219 17.58 -17.30 -0.46
N VAL A 220 17.88 -18.59 -0.39
CA VAL A 220 18.89 -19.12 0.55
C VAL A 220 20.26 -18.47 0.29
N ALA A 221 20.68 -18.32 -0.97
CA ALA A 221 21.94 -17.66 -1.31
C ALA A 221 21.97 -16.18 -0.89
N VAL A 222 20.86 -15.46 -1.09
CA VAL A 222 20.69 -14.07 -0.61
C VAL A 222 20.84 -14.00 0.91
N LEU A 223 20.14 -14.86 1.66
CA LEU A 223 20.19 -14.89 3.12
C LEU A 223 21.59 -15.24 3.64
N VAL A 224 22.26 -16.22 3.04
CA VAL A 224 23.65 -16.57 3.40
C VAL A 224 24.58 -15.39 3.17
N ARG A 225 24.45 -14.73 2.02
CA ARG A 225 25.26 -13.54 1.70
C ARG A 225 24.94 -12.34 2.60
N ALA A 226 23.72 -12.27 3.14
CA ALA A 226 23.31 -11.28 4.14
C ALA A 226 23.87 -11.57 5.54
N GLY A 227 24.59 -12.68 5.74
CA GLY A 227 25.29 -13.02 6.98
C GLY A 227 24.70 -14.19 7.77
N LEU A 228 23.62 -14.83 7.28
CA LEU A 228 23.10 -16.03 7.93
C LEU A 228 23.97 -17.25 7.62
N SER A 229 24.05 -18.19 8.57
CA SER A 229 24.58 -19.52 8.25
C SER A 229 23.64 -20.22 7.26
N ARG A 230 24.15 -21.20 6.50
CA ARG A 230 23.33 -21.96 5.54
C ARG A 230 22.13 -22.65 6.22
N SER A 231 22.32 -23.21 7.40
CA SER A 231 21.24 -23.84 8.18
C SER A 231 20.20 -22.82 8.65
N ALA A 232 20.62 -21.65 9.13
CA ALA A 232 19.72 -20.57 9.52
C ALA A 232 18.94 -20.01 8.32
N ALA A 233 19.59 -19.86 7.17
CA ALA A 233 18.93 -19.41 5.93
C ALA A 233 17.86 -20.39 5.45
N GLN A 234 18.10 -21.70 5.58
CA GLN A 234 17.12 -22.74 5.27
C GLN A 234 15.95 -22.72 6.25
N ALA A 235 16.23 -22.63 7.55
CA ALA A 235 15.21 -22.49 8.58
C ALA A 235 14.34 -21.24 8.37
N ALA A 236 14.94 -20.10 8.01
CA ALA A 236 14.20 -18.89 7.67
C ALA A 236 13.30 -19.06 6.43
N CYS A 237 13.72 -19.85 5.44
CA CYS A 237 12.89 -20.20 4.28
C CYS A 237 11.71 -21.14 4.62
N ASP A 238 11.81 -21.87 5.73
CA ASP A 238 10.75 -22.73 6.26
C ASP A 238 9.84 -22.00 7.25
N ASP A 239 10.32 -20.91 7.86
CA ASP A 239 9.51 -20.00 8.66
C ASP A 239 8.73 -19.00 7.79
N GLY A 240 7.44 -19.29 7.57
CA GLY A 240 6.51 -18.43 6.84
C GLY A 240 6.30 -17.02 7.41
N SER A 241 6.74 -16.76 8.65
CA SER A 241 6.75 -15.43 9.27
C SER A 241 7.96 -14.59 8.83
N MET A 242 9.08 -15.22 8.45
CA MET A 242 10.30 -14.57 7.96
C MET A 242 10.35 -14.54 6.43
N VAL A 243 10.10 -15.67 5.76
CA VAL A 243 10.11 -15.81 4.30
C VAL A 243 8.83 -16.49 3.85
N ARG A 244 8.06 -15.84 2.98
CA ARG A 244 6.77 -16.36 2.50
C ARG A 244 6.75 -16.52 1.00
N PHE A 245 6.82 -17.76 0.54
CA PHE A 245 6.61 -18.14 -0.85
C PHE A 245 5.12 -18.08 -1.20
N LYS A 246 4.79 -17.29 -2.21
CA LYS A 246 3.43 -17.06 -2.69
C LYS A 246 3.34 -17.29 -4.20
N PRO A 247 2.17 -17.69 -4.71
CA PRO A 247 1.96 -17.71 -6.14
C PRO A 247 2.14 -16.31 -6.74
N ILE A 248 2.62 -16.26 -7.98
CA ILE A 248 2.30 -15.14 -8.87
C ILE A 248 0.89 -15.40 -9.37
N TYR A 249 0.05 -14.38 -9.27
CA TYR A 249 -1.32 -14.43 -9.73
C TYR A 249 -1.42 -13.57 -10.98
N ASP A 250 -2.22 -14.04 -11.92
CA ASP A 250 -2.57 -13.24 -13.08
C ASP A 250 -3.57 -12.15 -12.64
N LEU A 251 -3.06 -10.93 -12.57
CA LEU A 251 -3.84 -9.73 -12.26
C LEU A 251 -4.11 -8.89 -13.52
N GLY A 252 -3.81 -9.44 -14.70
CA GLY A 252 -3.70 -8.68 -15.94
C GLY A 252 -2.51 -7.71 -15.94
N ASN A 253 -2.47 -6.86 -16.95
CA ASN A 253 -1.51 -5.78 -17.10
C ASN A 253 -2.21 -4.47 -17.55
N ALA A 254 -1.44 -3.40 -17.74
CA ALA A 254 -1.97 -2.07 -18.02
C ALA A 254 -2.72 -1.98 -19.36
N THR A 255 -2.50 -2.92 -20.28
CA THR A 255 -3.20 -2.99 -21.58
C THR A 255 -4.44 -3.90 -21.52
N GLY A 256 -4.83 -4.39 -20.34
CA GLY A 256 -5.92 -5.34 -20.17
C GLY A 256 -5.60 -6.77 -20.64
N ALA A 257 -4.36 -7.04 -21.04
CA ALA A 257 -3.93 -8.38 -21.42
C ALA A 257 -3.55 -9.21 -20.17
N PRO A 258 -3.52 -10.56 -20.27
CA PRO A 258 -3.04 -11.41 -19.20
C PRO A 258 -1.62 -11.06 -18.72
N SER A 259 -1.29 -11.47 -17.51
CA SER A 259 0.07 -11.35 -16.99
C SER A 259 1.05 -12.04 -17.94
N PRO A 260 2.18 -11.40 -18.29
CA PRO A 260 3.20 -11.98 -19.16
C PRO A 260 4.04 -13.06 -18.45
N VAL A 261 3.71 -13.45 -17.23
CA VAL A 261 4.47 -14.42 -16.44
C VAL A 261 3.91 -15.82 -16.66
N ASP A 262 4.67 -16.66 -17.37
CA ASP A 262 4.31 -18.05 -17.62
C ASP A 262 4.05 -18.83 -16.32
N GLY A 263 2.89 -19.49 -16.24
CA GLY A 263 2.48 -20.24 -15.06
C GLY A 263 1.97 -19.38 -13.89
N ALA A 264 1.67 -18.10 -14.13
CA ALA A 264 0.87 -17.30 -13.20
C ALA A 264 -0.50 -17.95 -12.96
N VAL A 265 -0.97 -17.91 -11.72
CA VAL A 265 -2.25 -18.51 -11.33
C VAL A 265 -3.38 -17.59 -11.81
N ASN A 266 -4.15 -18.05 -12.78
CA ASN A 266 -5.38 -17.38 -13.19
C ASN A 266 -6.41 -17.45 -12.05
N ILE A 267 -6.95 -16.29 -11.66
CA ILE A 267 -7.94 -16.14 -10.59
C ILE A 267 -9.39 -16.26 -11.09
N GLY A 268 -9.60 -16.51 -12.39
CA GLY A 268 -10.88 -16.69 -13.05
C GLY A 268 -11.65 -15.38 -13.29
N THR A 269 -12.66 -15.42 -14.15
CA THR A 269 -13.59 -14.30 -14.44
C THR A 269 -14.65 -14.10 -13.36
N GLY A 270 -14.76 -15.02 -12.39
CA GLY A 270 -15.81 -15.04 -11.36
C GLY A 270 -15.47 -14.31 -10.05
N GLY A 271 -14.48 -13.41 -10.03
CA GLY A 271 -14.17 -12.59 -8.84
C GLY A 271 -13.74 -13.38 -7.61
N GLN A 272 -13.04 -14.51 -7.78
CA GLN A 272 -12.64 -15.34 -6.65
C GLN A 272 -11.56 -14.66 -5.78
N ARG A 273 -12.06 -14.08 -4.69
CA ARG A 273 -11.45 -13.73 -3.39
C ARG A 273 -9.95 -14.04 -3.26
N TYR A 274 -9.11 -13.02 -3.48
CA TYR A 274 -7.69 -13.08 -3.15
C TYR A 274 -7.38 -12.98 -1.64
N LYS A 275 -8.26 -12.36 -0.84
CA LYS A 275 -8.02 -12.17 0.61
C LYS A 275 -9.25 -12.61 1.42
N PRO A 276 -9.16 -13.68 2.22
CA PRO A 276 -10.32 -14.35 2.83
C PRO A 276 -10.96 -13.61 4.02
N THR A 277 -10.63 -12.36 4.30
CA THR A 277 -11.09 -11.68 5.53
C THR A 277 -12.02 -10.50 5.22
N THR A 278 -13.31 -10.80 5.01
CA THR A 278 -14.39 -9.80 5.02
C THR A 278 -14.45 -9.00 6.32
N THR A 279 -13.85 -9.52 7.39
CA THR A 279 -13.72 -8.87 8.70
C THR A 279 -12.73 -7.70 8.72
N THR A 280 -11.74 -7.65 7.82
CA THR A 280 -10.68 -6.62 7.84
C THR A 280 -10.57 -5.80 6.56
N ARG A 281 -11.04 -6.30 5.42
CA ARG A 281 -10.97 -5.59 4.13
C ARG A 281 -12.34 -5.54 3.46
N LYS A 282 -12.84 -4.33 3.24
CA LYS A 282 -14.03 -4.11 2.39
C LYS A 282 -13.62 -4.31 0.92
N ARG A 283 -14.58 -4.72 0.09
CA ARG A 283 -14.40 -4.82 -1.37
C ARG A 283 -13.91 -3.48 -1.93
N ILE A 284 -14.55 -2.40 -1.50
CA ILE A 284 -14.25 -1.05 -1.94
C ILE A 284 -13.39 -0.32 -0.91
N GLN A 285 -12.31 0.30 -1.39
CA GLN A 285 -11.50 1.26 -0.64
C GLN A 285 -11.34 2.54 -1.44
N TYR A 286 -11.37 3.68 -0.77
CA TYR A 286 -11.04 4.96 -1.42
C TYR A 286 -9.58 5.29 -1.22
N GLY A 287 -9.07 6.11 -2.14
CA GLY A 287 -7.75 6.68 -2.05
C GLY A 287 -7.70 8.12 -2.53
N ILE A 288 -6.60 8.79 -2.18
CA ILE A 288 -6.27 10.12 -2.69
C ILE A 288 -4.96 10.01 -3.49
N ARG A 289 -5.00 10.40 -4.77
CA ARG A 289 -3.85 10.47 -5.69
C ARG A 289 -2.83 11.51 -5.23
N PRO A 290 -1.60 11.53 -5.77
CA PRO A 290 -0.59 12.55 -5.44
C PRO A 290 -1.05 14.00 -5.67
N ASP A 291 -1.82 14.24 -6.73
CA ASP A 291 -2.40 15.54 -7.08
C ASP A 291 -3.66 15.91 -6.26
N GLY A 292 -4.18 15.00 -5.44
CA GLY A 292 -5.36 15.23 -4.61
C GLY A 292 -6.65 14.67 -5.18
N ARG A 293 -6.66 14.14 -6.41
CA ARG A 293 -7.84 13.48 -6.98
C ARG A 293 -8.24 12.27 -6.15
N LEU A 294 -9.53 12.07 -5.99
CA LEU A 294 -10.06 10.88 -5.35
C LEU A 294 -10.16 9.74 -6.34
N PHE A 295 -9.87 8.54 -5.87
CA PHE A 295 -10.04 7.32 -6.63
C PHE A 295 -10.63 6.23 -5.75
N VAL A 296 -11.13 5.20 -6.40
CA VAL A 296 -11.68 4.03 -5.74
C VAL A 296 -11.00 2.77 -6.27
N VAL A 297 -10.77 1.82 -5.37
CA VAL A 297 -10.15 0.54 -5.66
C VAL A 297 -11.15 -0.57 -5.36
N ASP A 298 -11.41 -1.42 -6.35
CA ASP A 298 -12.02 -2.72 -6.11
C ASP A 298 -10.89 -3.68 -5.70
N MET A 299 -10.80 -3.97 -4.41
CA MET A 299 -9.78 -4.83 -3.83
C MET A 299 -9.94 -6.31 -4.21
N PHE A 300 -11.07 -6.69 -4.80
CA PHE A 300 -11.31 -8.06 -5.29
C PHE A 300 -10.94 -8.18 -6.76
N ALA A 301 -11.28 -7.18 -7.58
CA ALA A 301 -10.92 -7.15 -8.99
C ALA A 301 -9.50 -6.61 -9.25
N PHE A 302 -8.86 -6.01 -8.25
CA PHE A 302 -7.59 -5.28 -8.40
C PHE A 302 -7.65 -4.17 -9.46
N THR A 303 -8.82 -3.59 -9.66
CA THR A 303 -9.04 -2.45 -10.54
C THR A 303 -9.17 -1.17 -9.73
N GLU A 304 -8.89 -0.05 -10.38
CA GLU A 304 -9.09 1.27 -9.81
C GLU A 304 -9.60 2.23 -10.87
N HIS A 305 -10.33 3.26 -10.45
CA HIS A 305 -10.73 4.36 -11.31
C HIS A 305 -10.83 5.64 -10.48
N ASP A 306 -10.56 6.77 -11.12
CA ASP A 306 -10.73 8.08 -10.49
C ASP A 306 -12.23 8.38 -10.33
N LEU A 307 -12.59 9.08 -9.25
CA LEU A 307 -13.96 9.53 -9.03
C LEU A 307 -14.23 10.78 -9.88
N GLY A 308 -15.40 10.80 -10.54
CA GLY A 308 -15.78 11.86 -11.47
C GLY A 308 -15.52 11.47 -12.94
N THR A 309 -15.57 12.45 -13.83
CA THR A 309 -15.16 12.27 -15.23
C THR A 309 -13.80 12.93 -15.47
N PRO A 310 -13.10 12.65 -16.59
CA PRO A 310 -11.87 13.36 -16.93
C PRO A 310 -12.01 14.89 -16.93
N ASP A 311 -13.19 15.40 -17.30
CA ASP A 311 -13.49 16.84 -17.33
C ASP A 311 -13.97 17.39 -15.98
N THR A 312 -14.45 16.51 -15.09
CA THR A 312 -14.96 16.87 -13.76
C THR A 312 -14.41 15.92 -12.69
N PRO A 313 -13.07 15.90 -12.49
CA PRO A 313 -12.47 15.05 -11.48
C PRO A 313 -12.86 15.51 -10.07
N VAL A 314 -13.11 14.55 -9.18
CA VAL A 314 -13.41 14.84 -7.78
C VAL A 314 -12.10 14.88 -6.99
N PHE A 315 -11.88 15.94 -6.22
CA PHE A 315 -10.71 16.11 -5.36
C PHE A 315 -11.06 15.92 -3.89
N TRP A 316 -10.07 15.55 -3.10
CA TRP A 316 -10.18 15.62 -1.65
C TRP A 316 -10.40 17.09 -1.23
N PRO A 317 -11.41 17.38 -0.39
CA PRO A 317 -11.73 18.74 0.03
C PRO A 317 -10.53 19.43 0.71
N THR A 318 -10.49 20.75 0.59
CA THR A 318 -9.53 21.55 1.36
C THR A 318 -9.89 21.55 2.84
N GLU A 319 -8.99 22.03 3.70
CA GLU A 319 -9.26 22.16 5.13
C GLU A 319 -10.49 23.06 5.41
N ALA A 320 -10.61 24.18 4.68
CA ALA A 320 -11.76 25.07 4.77
C ALA A 320 -13.08 24.38 4.37
N ASP A 321 -13.04 23.54 3.33
CA ASP A 321 -14.22 22.78 2.90
C ASP A 321 -14.59 21.70 3.92
N LEU A 322 -13.59 21.05 4.54
CA LEU A 322 -13.82 20.05 5.59
C LEU A 322 -14.45 20.67 6.83
N ASP A 323 -14.00 21.84 7.27
CA ASP A 323 -14.60 22.54 8.41
C ASP A 323 -16.07 22.88 8.14
N MET A 324 -16.40 23.32 6.92
CA MET A 324 -17.79 23.58 6.53
C MET A 324 -18.64 22.29 6.51
N VAL A 325 -18.10 21.18 5.99
CA VAL A 325 -18.82 19.90 5.88
C VAL A 325 -18.94 19.19 7.24
N LEU A 326 -18.01 19.40 8.16
CA LEU A 326 -17.98 18.75 9.48
C LEU A 326 -18.61 19.60 10.59
N SER A 327 -18.78 20.90 10.40
CA SER A 327 -19.43 21.81 11.37
C SER A 327 -20.95 21.87 11.24
N THR A 328 -21.53 21.37 10.15
CA THR A 328 -22.98 21.25 10.01
C THR A 328 -23.50 20.16 10.95
N ASP A 329 -24.47 20.54 11.78
CA ASP A 329 -25.13 19.66 12.74
C ASP A 329 -25.58 18.36 12.04
N PRO A 330 -25.18 17.16 12.52
CA PRO A 330 -25.57 15.90 11.89
C PRO A 330 -27.10 15.68 11.88
N THR A 331 -27.87 16.49 12.59
CA THR A 331 -29.34 16.50 12.55
C THR A 331 -29.92 17.42 11.46
N ALA A 332 -29.13 18.38 10.94
CA ALA A 332 -29.49 19.19 9.78
C ALA A 332 -29.11 18.40 8.52
N GLY A 333 -30.06 17.64 7.97
CA GLY A 333 -29.89 16.81 6.77
C GLY A 333 -29.53 17.61 5.50
N GLN A 334 -28.32 18.14 5.42
CA GLN A 334 -27.73 18.68 4.20
C GLN A 334 -26.75 17.68 3.61
N THR A 335 -27.21 17.06 2.53
CA THR A 335 -26.45 16.32 1.55
C THR A 335 -25.47 17.24 0.82
N ALA A 336 -24.34 17.60 1.45
CA ALA A 336 -23.18 18.13 0.74
C ALA A 336 -22.55 16.96 -0.05
N GLY A 337 -23.18 16.62 -1.15
CA GLY A 337 -22.73 15.59 -2.05
C GLY A 337 -21.54 16.01 -2.84
N LEU A 338 -20.49 15.19 -2.86
CA LEU A 338 -19.61 15.20 -4.01
C LEU A 338 -20.44 14.71 -5.21
N PRO A 339 -20.51 15.45 -6.32
CA PRO A 339 -21.17 14.97 -7.52
C PRO A 339 -20.41 13.72 -8.00
N VAL A 340 -21.09 12.58 -8.00
CA VAL A 340 -20.56 11.32 -8.54
C VAL A 340 -21.47 10.93 -9.69
N GLY A 341 -20.89 10.72 -10.87
CA GLY A 341 -21.60 10.10 -12.00
C GLY A 341 -22.12 8.70 -11.64
N PRO A 342 -23.04 8.13 -12.42
CA PRO A 342 -23.65 6.83 -12.10
C PRO A 342 -22.55 5.77 -11.94
N ALA A 343 -22.59 5.05 -10.81
CA ALA A 343 -21.83 3.83 -10.65
C ALA A 343 -22.34 2.85 -11.72
N THR A 344 -21.48 2.47 -12.66
CA THR A 344 -21.80 1.38 -13.58
C THR A 344 -21.95 0.11 -12.75
N ASP A 345 -23.15 -0.48 -12.79
CA ASP A 345 -23.41 -1.78 -12.20
C ASP A 345 -22.54 -2.81 -12.94
N PRO A 346 -21.62 -3.51 -12.26
CA PRO A 346 -20.83 -4.57 -12.89
C PRO A 346 -21.67 -5.81 -13.25
N HIS A 347 -22.99 -5.78 -13.02
CA HIS A 347 -23.96 -6.77 -13.47
C HIS A 347 -24.82 -6.31 -14.66
N ALA A 348 -24.51 -5.18 -15.30
CA ALA A 348 -25.13 -4.81 -16.57
C ALA A 348 -24.73 -5.82 -17.66
N ASP A 349 -25.75 -6.52 -18.15
CA ASP A 349 -25.75 -7.58 -19.14
C ASP A 349 -24.91 -7.23 -20.40
N PRO A 350 -23.92 -8.07 -20.81
CA PRO A 350 -23.06 -7.78 -21.97
C PRO A 350 -23.75 -7.89 -23.34
N GLU A 351 -25.06 -8.20 -23.43
CA GLU A 351 -25.76 -8.35 -24.72
C GLU A 351 -26.29 -7.04 -25.37
N ALA A 352 -26.10 -5.86 -24.76
CA ALA A 352 -26.75 -4.64 -25.24
C ALA A 352 -26.00 -3.79 -26.29
N TYR A 353 -24.89 -4.25 -26.88
CA TYR A 353 -24.17 -3.51 -27.94
C TYR A 353 -23.87 -4.34 -29.20
N ALA A 354 -24.88 -5.06 -29.69
CA ALA A 354 -24.93 -5.51 -31.08
C ALA A 354 -26.08 -4.76 -31.79
N HIS A 355 -25.72 -4.02 -32.84
CA HIS A 355 -26.55 -3.15 -33.70
C HIS A 355 -26.56 -1.64 -33.35
N ALA A 356 -25.45 -0.97 -33.71
CA ALA A 356 -25.45 0.37 -34.30
C ALA A 356 -24.17 0.54 -35.15
#